data_AF-A0A9E4CCJ6-F1
#
_entry.id   AF-A0A9E4CCJ6-F1
#
_cell.length_a   1.000
_cell.length_b   1.000
_cell.length_c   1.000
_cell.angle_alpha   90.00
_cell.angle_beta   90.00
_cell.angle_gamma   90.00
#
_symmetry.space_group_name_H-M   'P 1'
#
loop_
_entity.id
_entity.type
_entity.pdbx_description
1 polymer ?
#
loop_
_entity_poly.entity_id
_entity_poly.type
_entity_poly.pdbx_seq_one_letter_code
_entity_poly.pdbx_strand_id
1 'polypeptide(L)'
;MTTDMQKQRQSTVEGSRASNGTVGAAQISQSGQDDQHAIRDRYNFHDASFRRHYQLNYHQLGEQEQNEDVRDYESFYAPAYRYGYELAAESNGKDWDTVQAEAKRHWQSQHKSDWSDVVDAIRYGWKEQRDPEALRVHHRGEYGDYQKSFHSHYTDELESSGVAFANLEPAYQYGYNLAVDPAYNTHLWDEMEPEVRRYYEDEYAEGEVPWEHYRSAVHHAWYDVRATS
;
A
#
# COMPACT_ATOMS: atom_id res chain seq x y z
N MET A 1 27.40 2.53 -63.21
CA MET A 1 26.82 2.11 -61.92
C MET A 1 27.96 1.61 -61.06
N THR A 2 27.93 2.01 -59.79
CA THR A 2 29.02 2.23 -58.85
C THR A 2 29.60 0.94 -58.24
N THR A 3 30.93 0.88 -58.23
CA THR A 3 31.87 0.37 -57.20
C THR A 3 31.39 -0.64 -56.16
N ASP A 4 32.06 -1.80 -56.11
CA ASP A 4 32.25 -2.58 -54.89
C ASP A 4 33.74 -2.97 -54.72
N MET A 5 34.34 -2.49 -53.63
CA MET A 5 35.72 -2.79 -53.21
C MET A 5 35.64 -3.23 -51.75
N GLN A 6 35.80 -4.53 -51.49
CA GLN A 6 36.08 -5.03 -50.13
C GLN A 6 37.49 -5.61 -50.05
N LYS A 7 38.33 -4.89 -49.29
CA LYS A 7 39.66 -5.29 -48.88
C LYS A 7 39.60 -5.78 -47.43
N GLN A 8 40.06 -7.01 -47.23
CA GLN A 8 40.86 -7.54 -46.11
C GLN A 8 40.78 -6.89 -44.72
N ARG A 9 40.64 -7.74 -43.68
CA ARG A 9 41.74 -8.07 -42.74
C ARG A 9 41.40 -9.29 -41.86
N GLN A 10 42.39 -10.17 -41.73
CA GLN A 10 42.51 -11.25 -40.76
C GLN A 10 43.06 -10.70 -39.42
N SER A 11 42.73 -11.33 -38.29
CA SER A 11 43.71 -11.99 -37.39
C SER A 11 43.17 -12.21 -35.96
N THR A 12 43.00 -13.50 -35.65
CA THR A 12 43.36 -14.28 -34.45
C THR A 12 44.03 -13.60 -33.25
N VAL A 13 43.59 -13.97 -32.03
CA VAL A 13 44.35 -14.55 -30.86
C VAL A 13 43.30 -14.77 -29.73
N GLU A 14 42.83 -15.99 -29.47
CA GLU A 14 43.27 -16.95 -28.43
C GLU A 14 43.28 -16.42 -26.97
N GLY A 15 42.69 -17.20 -26.04
CA GLY A 15 43.15 -17.18 -24.64
C GLY A 15 42.13 -17.17 -23.50
N SER A 16 41.39 -18.26 -23.32
CA SER A 16 41.24 -19.01 -22.05
C SER A 16 40.88 -18.33 -20.71
N ARG A 17 39.73 -18.80 -20.18
CA ARG A 17 39.52 -19.42 -18.85
C ARG A 17 38.90 -18.58 -17.71
N ALA A 18 37.62 -18.92 -17.47
CA ALA A 18 36.89 -19.10 -16.20
C ALA A 18 36.85 -17.98 -15.15
N SER A 19 35.63 -17.62 -14.72
CA SER A 19 35.20 -17.67 -13.31
C SER A 19 33.70 -17.42 -13.20
N ASN A 20 33.03 -18.24 -12.38
CA ASN A 20 31.62 -18.17 -12.02
C ASN A 20 31.21 -16.76 -11.55
N GLY A 21 30.19 -16.18 -12.20
CA GLY A 21 29.54 -14.95 -11.81
C GLY A 21 28.13 -15.21 -11.30
N THR A 22 27.96 -14.94 -10.01
CA THR A 22 26.74 -14.75 -9.23
C THR A 22 25.48 -14.44 -10.04
N VAL A 23 24.41 -15.20 -9.74
CA VAL A 23 23.05 -14.97 -10.25
C VAL A 23 22.61 -13.55 -9.84
N GLY A 24 22.35 -12.71 -10.82
CA GLY A 24 22.00 -11.31 -10.63
C GLY A 24 20.61 -11.13 -10.03
N ALA A 25 20.55 -10.41 -8.91
CA ALA A 25 19.35 -9.69 -8.51
C ALA A 25 19.10 -8.59 -9.55
N ALA A 26 17.91 -8.61 -10.14
CA ALA A 26 17.53 -7.74 -11.24
C ALA A 26 17.66 -6.26 -10.85
N GLN A 27 18.44 -5.52 -11.65
CA GLN A 27 18.43 -4.07 -11.67
C GLN A 27 17.10 -3.61 -12.28
N ILE A 28 16.23 -2.97 -11.50
CA ILE A 28 15.05 -2.27 -12.02
C ILE A 28 15.42 -0.80 -12.21
N SER A 29 15.27 -0.34 -13.45
CA SER A 29 15.67 0.98 -13.93
C SER A 29 14.75 2.09 -13.42
N GLN A 30 15.36 3.11 -12.82
CA GLN A 30 14.76 4.36 -12.33
C GLN A 30 14.42 5.33 -13.48
N SER A 31 13.48 6.25 -13.22
CA SER A 31 13.22 7.53 -13.93
C SER A 31 12.03 7.66 -14.88
N GLY A 32 11.10 6.70 -14.93
CA GLY A 32 9.79 6.88 -15.61
C GLY A 32 8.61 6.21 -14.88
N GLN A 33 8.91 5.39 -13.88
CA GLN A 33 7.95 4.68 -13.04
C GLN A 33 7.60 5.47 -11.77
N ASP A 34 8.42 6.45 -11.38
CA ASP A 34 8.31 7.14 -10.08
C ASP A 34 6.99 7.92 -9.92
N ASP A 35 6.52 8.60 -10.97
CA ASP A 35 5.26 9.36 -10.92
C ASP A 35 4.01 8.45 -11.00
N GLN A 36 4.11 7.33 -11.74
CA GLN A 36 3.01 6.37 -11.88
C GLN A 36 2.87 5.45 -10.66
N HIS A 37 3.99 5.06 -10.03
CA HIS A 37 4.00 4.34 -8.75
C HIS A 37 3.54 5.24 -7.60
N ALA A 38 3.98 6.50 -7.53
CA ALA A 38 3.51 7.41 -6.49
C ALA A 38 1.99 7.63 -6.53
N ILE A 39 1.40 7.70 -7.73
CA ILE A 39 -0.07 7.72 -7.90
C ILE A 39 -0.63 6.34 -7.53
N ARG A 40 -0.16 5.24 -8.09
CA ARG A 40 -0.71 3.89 -7.85
C ARG A 40 -0.68 3.49 -6.36
N ASP A 41 0.39 3.82 -5.67
CA ASP A 41 0.57 3.50 -4.26
C ASP A 41 -0.25 4.41 -3.32
N ARG A 42 -0.66 5.62 -3.77
CA ARG A 42 -1.61 6.49 -3.06
C ARG A 42 -3.04 5.92 -3.03
N TYR A 43 -3.35 4.89 -3.82
CA TYR A 43 -4.71 4.40 -4.01
C TYR A 43 -4.96 2.98 -3.49
N ASN A 44 -3.97 2.35 -2.86
CA ASN A 44 -4.15 1.03 -2.26
C ASN A 44 -4.87 1.13 -0.90
N PHE A 45 -5.75 0.19 -0.59
CA PHE A 45 -6.43 0.06 0.72
C PHE A 45 -5.49 0.23 1.91
N HIS A 46 -4.26 -0.28 1.77
CA HIS A 46 -3.23 -0.18 2.78
C HIS A 46 -2.67 1.24 2.95
N ASP A 47 -2.63 2.08 1.90
CA ASP A 47 -2.15 3.46 2.00
C ASP A 47 -3.04 4.28 2.93
N ALA A 48 -4.35 4.02 2.92
CA ALA A 48 -5.28 4.67 3.85
C ALA A 48 -5.03 4.23 5.31
N SER A 49 -4.79 2.95 5.56
CA SER A 49 -4.36 2.44 6.87
C SER A 49 -3.02 3.04 7.30
N PHE A 50 -2.05 3.14 6.39
CA PHE A 50 -0.72 3.71 6.63
C PHE A 50 -0.78 5.21 6.97
N ARG A 51 -1.56 5.99 6.23
CA ARG A 51 -1.82 7.41 6.51
C ARG A 51 -2.49 7.60 7.85
N ARG A 52 -3.46 6.76 8.19
CA ARG A 52 -4.13 6.82 9.49
C ARG A 52 -3.16 6.49 10.62
N HIS A 53 -2.35 5.44 10.48
CA HIS A 53 -1.31 5.11 11.44
C HIS A 53 -0.31 6.26 11.60
N TYR A 54 0.09 6.88 10.49
CA TYR A 54 0.97 8.06 10.49
C TYR A 54 0.33 9.26 11.22
N GLN A 55 -0.94 9.55 10.94
CA GLN A 55 -1.65 10.65 11.59
C GLN A 55 -1.71 10.48 13.10
N LEU A 56 -2.06 9.28 13.57
CA LEU A 56 -2.23 9.02 15.00
C LEU A 56 -0.90 8.98 15.76
N ASN A 57 0.17 8.42 15.16
CA ASN A 57 1.41 8.13 15.88
C ASN A 57 2.53 9.15 15.64
N TYR A 58 2.50 9.90 14.53
CA TYR A 58 3.56 10.85 14.20
C TYR A 58 3.03 12.28 14.08
N HIS A 59 1.93 12.50 13.35
CA HIS A 59 1.41 13.86 13.13
C HIS A 59 0.72 14.44 14.37
N GLN A 60 -0.34 13.79 14.86
CA GLN A 60 -1.15 14.27 15.99
C GLN A 60 -0.34 14.25 17.30
N LEU A 61 0.52 13.24 17.48
CA LEU A 61 1.44 13.21 18.62
C LEU A 61 2.45 14.36 18.54
N GLY A 62 3.01 14.63 17.36
CA GLY A 62 3.90 15.76 17.13
C GLY A 62 3.22 17.12 17.39
N GLU A 63 1.97 17.29 16.97
CA GLU A 63 1.17 18.50 17.29
C GLU A 63 0.93 18.66 18.79
N GLN A 64 0.58 17.59 19.50
CA GLN A 64 0.39 17.61 20.95
C GLN A 64 1.67 17.99 21.69
N GLU A 65 2.82 17.53 21.19
CA GLU A 65 4.14 17.82 21.74
C GLU A 65 4.74 19.14 21.21
N GLN A 66 4.03 19.87 20.36
CA GLN A 66 4.51 21.09 19.67
C GLN A 66 5.84 20.86 18.92
N ASN A 67 6.02 19.66 18.39
CA ASN A 67 7.16 19.30 17.57
C ASN A 67 6.92 19.75 16.13
N GLU A 68 7.59 20.82 15.71
CA GLU A 68 7.47 21.37 14.36
C GLU A 68 8.24 20.56 13.29
N ASP A 69 9.09 19.60 13.69
CA ASP A 69 9.92 18.80 12.77
C ASP A 69 9.29 17.42 12.45
N VAL A 70 7.96 17.32 12.51
CA VAL A 70 7.23 16.12 12.05
C VAL A 70 7.54 15.90 10.58
N ARG A 71 8.12 14.73 10.28
CA ARG A 71 8.48 14.34 8.91
C ARG A 71 7.23 14.06 8.09
N ASP A 72 7.24 14.54 6.85
CA ASP A 72 6.13 14.38 5.90
C ASP A 72 5.84 12.92 5.54
N TYR A 73 4.55 12.59 5.34
CA TYR A 73 4.10 11.24 5.03
C TYR A 73 4.69 10.72 3.71
N GLU A 74 4.51 11.47 2.62
CA GLU A 74 4.84 11.00 1.27
C GLU A 74 6.33 10.75 1.11
N SER A 75 7.14 11.68 1.61
CA SER A 75 8.58 11.66 1.39
C SER A 75 9.35 10.81 2.40
N PHE A 76 8.83 10.62 3.62
CA PHE A 76 9.56 9.96 4.69
C PHE A 76 8.97 8.60 5.09
N TYR A 77 7.66 8.53 5.34
CA TYR A 77 7.04 7.34 5.93
C TYR A 77 6.39 6.40 4.91
N ALA A 78 5.85 6.91 3.80
CA ALA A 78 5.22 6.08 2.77
C ALA A 78 6.19 5.00 2.24
N PRO A 79 7.48 5.28 1.94
CA PRO A 79 8.41 4.22 1.52
C PRO A 79 8.64 3.17 2.61
N ALA A 80 8.57 3.56 3.89
CA ALA A 80 8.78 2.66 5.02
C ALA A 80 7.60 1.68 5.18
N TYR A 81 6.37 2.17 5.10
CA TYR A 81 5.19 1.30 5.13
C TYR A 81 5.17 0.33 3.95
N ARG A 82 5.44 0.80 2.73
CA ARG A 82 5.48 -0.03 1.52
C ARG A 82 6.54 -1.13 1.63
N TYR A 83 7.74 -0.76 2.06
CA TYR A 83 8.80 -1.74 2.28
C TYR A 83 8.39 -2.80 3.31
N GLY A 84 7.75 -2.40 4.42
CA GLY A 84 7.19 -3.33 5.40
C GLY A 84 6.17 -4.28 4.78
N TYR A 85 5.26 -3.73 3.97
CA TYR A 85 4.22 -4.49 3.29
C TYR A 85 4.83 -5.51 2.31
N GLU A 86 5.79 -5.13 1.47
CA GLU A 86 6.46 -6.05 0.54
C GLU A 86 7.26 -7.15 1.28
N LEU A 87 7.94 -6.77 2.36
CA LEU A 87 8.74 -7.67 3.20
C LEU A 87 7.89 -8.80 3.82
N ALA A 88 6.60 -8.56 4.05
CA ALA A 88 5.72 -9.59 4.60
C ALA A 88 5.50 -10.76 3.64
N ALA A 89 5.40 -10.51 2.33
CA ALA A 89 5.23 -11.53 1.30
C ALA A 89 6.46 -12.45 1.20
N GLU A 90 7.64 -11.87 1.42
CA GLU A 90 8.93 -12.58 1.36
C GLU A 90 9.30 -13.31 2.66
N SER A 91 8.57 -13.06 3.74
CA SER A 91 8.90 -13.56 5.08
C SER A 91 7.91 -14.60 5.62
N ASN A 92 7.29 -15.37 4.72
CA ASN A 92 6.32 -16.42 5.06
C ASN A 92 6.81 -17.34 6.20
N GLY A 93 5.98 -17.48 7.23
CA GLY A 93 6.25 -18.33 8.40
C GLY A 93 7.29 -17.80 9.39
N LYS A 94 7.92 -16.64 9.14
CA LYS A 94 8.84 -15.99 10.09
C LYS A 94 8.10 -15.00 10.99
N ASP A 95 8.57 -14.77 12.20
CA ASP A 95 8.10 -13.68 13.06
C ASP A 95 8.87 -12.37 12.79
N TRP A 96 8.36 -11.25 13.33
CA TRP A 96 8.97 -9.94 13.13
C TRP A 96 10.40 -9.88 13.67
N ASP A 97 10.66 -10.47 14.83
CA ASP A 97 11.97 -10.40 15.49
C ASP A 97 13.05 -11.08 14.63
N THR A 98 12.70 -12.18 13.95
CA THR A 98 13.56 -12.87 12.99
C THR A 98 13.82 -12.01 11.75
N VAL A 99 12.79 -11.34 11.23
CA VAL A 99 12.84 -10.56 9.99
C VAL A 99 13.54 -9.21 10.18
N GLN A 100 13.42 -8.61 11.36
CA GLN A 100 13.88 -7.25 11.66
C GLN A 100 15.36 -7.02 11.37
N ALA A 101 16.23 -8.00 11.67
CA ALA A 101 17.67 -7.86 11.50
C ALA A 101 18.08 -7.76 10.02
N GLU A 102 17.41 -8.53 9.15
CA GLU A 102 17.60 -8.47 7.69
C GLU A 102 16.98 -7.20 7.13
N ALA A 103 15.76 -6.89 7.58
CA ALA A 103 15.03 -5.70 7.15
C ALA A 103 15.79 -4.40 7.41
N LYS A 104 16.40 -4.27 8.60
CA LYS A 104 17.23 -3.14 9.00
C LYS A 104 18.43 -2.96 8.09
N ARG A 105 19.18 -4.03 7.83
CA ARG A 105 20.39 -3.98 6.99
C ARG A 105 20.04 -3.55 5.57
N HIS A 106 18.97 -4.10 5.01
CA HIS A 106 18.51 -3.75 3.68
C HIS A 106 18.06 -2.28 3.62
N TRP A 107 17.18 -1.86 4.54
CA TRP A 107 16.70 -0.47 4.59
C TRP A 107 17.84 0.55 4.68
N GLN A 108 18.76 0.37 5.64
CA GLN A 108 19.88 1.30 5.84
C GLN A 108 20.90 1.31 4.70
N SER A 109 20.90 0.29 3.83
CA SER A 109 21.75 0.27 2.64
C SER A 109 21.24 1.19 1.52
N GLN A 110 19.93 1.49 1.53
CA GLN A 110 19.26 2.26 0.48
C GLN A 110 18.78 3.64 0.96
N HIS A 111 18.48 3.76 2.26
CA HIS A 111 17.92 4.97 2.86
C HIS A 111 18.87 5.57 3.89
N LYS A 112 18.84 6.90 4.01
CA LYS A 112 19.66 7.67 4.95
C LYS A 112 18.96 7.90 6.31
N SER A 113 17.68 7.55 6.42
CA SER A 113 16.93 7.71 7.67
C SER A 113 17.45 6.78 8.76
N ASP A 114 17.36 7.21 10.01
CA ASP A 114 17.68 6.36 11.14
C ASP A 114 16.65 5.24 11.26
N TRP A 115 17.12 4.04 11.56
CA TRP A 115 16.25 2.87 11.68
C TRP A 115 15.16 3.07 12.75
N SER A 116 15.49 3.76 13.84
CA SER A 116 14.55 4.08 14.92
C SER A 116 13.34 4.85 14.44
N ASP A 117 13.51 5.68 13.40
CA ASP A 117 12.47 6.60 12.95
C ASP A 117 11.44 5.88 12.08
N VAL A 118 11.85 4.78 11.42
CA VAL A 118 11.03 4.09 10.42
C VAL A 118 10.60 2.69 10.82
N VAL A 119 11.26 2.08 11.82
CA VAL A 119 11.03 0.67 12.19
C VAL A 119 9.58 0.38 12.55
N ASP A 120 8.90 1.35 13.13
CA ASP A 120 7.50 1.21 13.53
C ASP A 120 6.57 1.23 12.31
N ALA A 121 6.75 2.16 11.38
CA ALA A 121 6.04 2.17 10.09
C ALA A 121 6.30 0.89 9.26
N ILE A 122 7.55 0.44 9.16
CA ILE A 122 7.90 -0.82 8.48
C ILE A 122 7.20 -2.01 9.16
N ARG A 123 7.22 -2.05 10.49
CA ARG A 123 6.56 -3.12 11.25
C ARG A 123 5.05 -3.10 11.03
N TYR A 124 4.44 -1.91 10.98
CA TYR A 124 3.01 -1.76 10.70
C TYR A 124 2.66 -2.28 9.31
N GLY A 125 3.39 -1.85 8.26
CA GLY A 125 3.20 -2.37 6.90
C GLY A 125 3.34 -3.89 6.81
N TRP A 126 4.34 -4.46 7.51
CA TRP A 126 4.54 -5.90 7.58
C TRP A 126 3.41 -6.65 8.28
N LYS A 127 2.83 -6.06 9.34
CA LYS A 127 1.67 -6.63 10.02
C LYS A 127 0.41 -6.52 9.17
N GLU A 128 0.23 -5.40 8.47
CA GLU A 128 -0.94 -5.10 7.65
C GLU A 128 -1.14 -6.17 6.58
N GLN A 129 -0.07 -6.60 5.91
CA GLN A 129 -0.21 -7.65 4.89
C GLN A 129 -0.54 -9.03 5.49
N ARG A 130 -0.03 -9.33 6.69
CA ARG A 130 -0.09 -10.68 7.29
C ARG A 130 -1.30 -10.91 8.17
N ASP A 131 -1.80 -9.84 8.77
CA ASP A 131 -2.97 -9.84 9.62
C ASP A 131 -3.73 -8.51 9.46
N PRO A 132 -4.35 -8.30 8.29
CA PRO A 132 -5.17 -7.11 8.05
C PRO A 132 -6.29 -6.99 9.09
N GLU A 133 -6.80 -8.13 9.56
CA GLU A 133 -7.92 -8.21 10.50
C GLU A 133 -7.55 -7.75 11.92
N ALA A 134 -6.39 -8.15 12.44
CA ALA A 134 -5.94 -7.66 13.73
C ALA A 134 -5.66 -6.15 13.73
N LEU A 135 -5.24 -5.57 12.60
CA LEU A 135 -5.05 -4.12 12.51
C LEU A 135 -6.38 -3.37 12.41
N ARG A 136 -7.37 -3.88 11.67
CA ARG A 136 -8.75 -3.33 11.63
C ARG A 136 -9.36 -3.23 13.03
N VAL A 137 -9.09 -4.23 13.86
CA VAL A 137 -9.53 -4.32 15.26
C VAL A 137 -8.88 -3.25 16.17
N HIS A 138 -7.79 -2.58 15.76
CA HIS A 138 -7.18 -1.45 16.48
C HIS A 138 -7.76 -0.07 16.10
N HIS A 139 -8.62 0.04 15.09
CA HIS A 139 -9.41 1.25 14.76
C HIS A 139 -10.69 1.38 15.63
N ARG A 140 -10.79 0.59 16.70
CA ARG A 140 -12.01 0.26 17.45
C ARG A 140 -12.75 1.43 18.13
N GLY A 141 -12.13 2.60 18.25
CA GLY A 141 -12.75 3.76 18.91
C GLY A 141 -13.77 4.47 18.02
N GLU A 142 -13.39 4.80 16.79
CA GLU A 142 -14.20 5.62 15.87
C GLU A 142 -14.92 4.76 14.82
N TYR A 143 -14.28 3.70 14.30
CA TYR A 143 -14.93 2.76 13.38
C TYR A 143 -16.12 2.04 14.03
N GLY A 144 -16.02 1.76 15.34
CA GLY A 144 -17.07 1.09 16.11
C GLY A 144 -18.39 1.88 16.14
N ASP A 145 -18.33 3.22 16.04
CA ASP A 145 -19.52 4.06 16.00
C ASP A 145 -20.31 3.89 14.70
N TYR A 146 -19.61 3.64 13.59
CA TYR A 146 -20.21 3.41 12.27
C TYR A 146 -20.55 1.95 11.98
N GLN A 147 -19.96 1.00 12.70
CA GLN A 147 -20.17 -0.44 12.48
C GLN A 147 -21.66 -0.83 12.49
N LYS A 148 -22.47 -0.19 13.36
CA LYS A 148 -23.93 -0.41 13.39
C LYS A 148 -24.62 0.04 12.11
N SER A 149 -24.25 1.21 11.59
CA SER A 149 -24.79 1.74 10.33
C SER A 149 -24.40 0.85 9.16
N PHE A 150 -23.15 0.40 9.11
CA PHE A 150 -22.66 -0.49 8.05
C PHE A 150 -23.39 -1.83 8.07
N HIS A 151 -23.62 -2.39 9.26
CA HIS A 151 -24.39 -3.62 9.41
C HIS A 151 -25.86 -3.45 9.02
N SER A 152 -26.47 -2.29 9.32
CA SER A 152 -27.83 -1.98 8.85
C SER A 152 -27.87 -1.93 7.32
N HIS A 153 -27.00 -1.14 6.70
CA HIS A 153 -26.93 -1.04 5.23
C HIS A 153 -26.70 -2.40 4.58
N TYR A 154 -25.80 -3.22 5.13
CA TYR A 154 -25.60 -4.59 4.64
C TYR A 154 -26.90 -5.40 4.71
N THR A 155 -27.57 -5.41 5.86
CA THR A 155 -28.81 -6.17 6.07
C THR A 155 -29.90 -5.72 5.11
N ASP A 156 -30.04 -4.41 4.92
CA ASP A 156 -31.11 -3.81 4.13
C ASP A 156 -30.88 -3.94 2.62
N GLU A 157 -29.64 -3.82 2.14
CA GLU A 157 -29.34 -3.72 0.69
C GLU A 157 -28.53 -4.89 0.11
N LEU A 158 -27.64 -5.51 0.91
CA LEU A 158 -26.64 -6.44 0.41
C LEU A 158 -26.81 -7.88 0.92
N GLU A 159 -27.59 -8.15 1.96
CA GLU A 159 -27.79 -9.50 2.50
C GLU A 159 -28.39 -10.44 1.44
N SER A 160 -29.33 -9.93 0.65
CA SER A 160 -29.98 -10.68 -0.43
C SER A 160 -29.06 -11.06 -1.59
N SER A 161 -27.86 -10.45 -1.68
CA SER A 161 -26.87 -10.77 -2.69
C SER A 161 -26.23 -12.14 -2.52
N GLY A 162 -26.33 -12.74 -1.33
CA GLY A 162 -25.66 -14.00 -0.98
C GLY A 162 -24.19 -13.85 -0.58
N VAL A 163 -23.63 -12.62 -0.63
CA VAL A 163 -22.28 -12.32 -0.13
C VAL A 163 -22.35 -12.10 1.39
N ALA A 164 -21.52 -12.81 2.15
CA ALA A 164 -21.46 -12.64 3.60
C ALA A 164 -20.90 -11.26 4.00
N PHE A 165 -21.40 -10.69 5.10
CA PHE A 165 -20.91 -9.39 5.62
C PHE A 165 -19.38 -9.37 5.76
N ALA A 166 -18.77 -10.43 6.27
CA ALA A 166 -17.31 -10.52 6.45
C ALA A 166 -16.52 -10.34 5.13
N ASN A 167 -17.12 -10.67 3.97
CA ASN A 167 -16.49 -10.46 2.67
C ASN A 167 -16.64 -9.02 2.16
N LEU A 168 -17.62 -8.27 2.66
CA LEU A 168 -17.89 -6.87 2.31
C LEU A 168 -17.38 -5.88 3.37
N GLU A 169 -17.11 -6.34 4.58
CA GLU A 169 -16.56 -5.53 5.68
C GLU A 169 -15.28 -4.77 5.29
N PRO A 170 -14.33 -5.36 4.53
CA PRO A 170 -13.19 -4.61 4.01
C PRO A 170 -13.57 -3.42 3.12
N ALA A 171 -14.67 -3.52 2.36
CA ALA A 171 -15.16 -2.44 1.51
C ALA A 171 -15.73 -1.27 2.33
N TYR A 172 -16.49 -1.58 3.41
CA TYR A 172 -16.96 -0.55 4.35
C TYR A 172 -15.80 0.16 5.05
N GLN A 173 -14.78 -0.58 5.47
CA GLN A 173 -13.59 0.01 6.08
C GLN A 173 -12.82 0.89 5.09
N TYR A 174 -12.74 0.47 3.83
CA TYR A 174 -12.11 1.28 2.79
C TYR A 174 -12.84 2.62 2.62
N GLY A 175 -14.17 2.61 2.49
CA GLY A 175 -14.98 3.82 2.41
C GLY A 175 -14.87 4.72 3.64
N TYR A 176 -14.82 4.12 4.84
CA TYR A 176 -14.58 4.84 6.10
C TYR A 176 -13.23 5.55 6.08
N ASN A 177 -12.15 4.83 5.71
CA ASN A 177 -10.80 5.37 5.70
C ASN A 177 -10.67 6.51 4.69
N LEU A 178 -11.26 6.35 3.51
CA LEU A 178 -11.35 7.40 2.51
C LEU A 178 -12.03 8.64 3.12
N ALA A 179 -13.15 8.49 3.83
CA ALA A 179 -13.92 9.62 4.34
C ALA A 179 -13.26 10.41 5.48
N VAL A 180 -12.46 9.75 6.32
CA VAL A 180 -11.75 10.43 7.43
C VAL A 180 -10.41 11.03 7.00
N ASP A 181 -9.87 10.63 5.85
CA ASP A 181 -8.57 11.12 5.37
C ASP A 181 -8.70 12.51 4.74
N PRO A 182 -8.00 13.56 5.24
CA PRO A 182 -8.00 14.91 4.68
C PRO A 182 -7.59 15.00 3.21
N ALA A 183 -6.78 14.06 2.72
CA ALA A 183 -6.38 14.01 1.32
C ALA A 183 -7.57 13.70 0.40
N TYR A 184 -8.56 12.95 0.89
CA TYR A 184 -9.68 12.46 0.10
C TYR A 184 -11.00 13.11 0.50
N ASN A 185 -11.22 13.45 1.77
CA ASN A 185 -12.52 13.89 2.30
C ASN A 185 -13.12 15.15 1.64
N THR A 186 -12.31 15.92 0.91
CA THR A 186 -12.71 17.09 0.12
C THR A 186 -13.19 16.75 -1.30
N HIS A 187 -12.93 15.54 -1.78
CA HIS A 187 -13.28 15.08 -3.13
C HIS A 187 -14.75 14.67 -3.23
N LEU A 188 -15.27 14.67 -4.46
CA LEU A 188 -16.58 14.11 -4.77
C LEU A 188 -16.47 12.62 -5.07
N TRP A 189 -17.52 11.86 -4.76
CA TRP A 189 -17.55 10.42 -5.03
C TRP A 189 -17.29 10.11 -6.52
N ASP A 190 -17.91 10.87 -7.44
CA ASP A 190 -17.76 10.66 -8.88
C ASP A 190 -16.31 10.81 -9.38
N GLU A 191 -15.48 11.59 -8.65
CA GLU A 191 -14.05 11.74 -8.94
C GLU A 191 -13.24 10.54 -8.44
N MET A 192 -13.64 9.99 -7.29
CA MET A 192 -12.97 8.87 -6.62
C MET A 192 -13.38 7.50 -7.19
N GLU A 193 -14.60 7.35 -7.69
CA GLU A 193 -15.16 6.06 -8.10
C GLU A 193 -14.32 5.30 -9.15
N PRO A 194 -13.81 5.93 -10.22
CA PRO A 194 -12.96 5.23 -11.20
C PRO A 194 -11.71 4.63 -10.56
N GLU A 195 -11.17 5.27 -9.52
CA GLU A 195 -9.97 4.84 -8.82
C GLU A 195 -10.29 3.70 -7.86
N VAL A 196 -11.38 3.82 -7.09
CA VAL A 196 -11.94 2.75 -6.26
C VAL A 196 -12.22 1.51 -7.09
N ARG A 197 -12.76 1.68 -8.31
CA ARG A 197 -13.03 0.59 -9.25
C ARG A 197 -11.77 -0.10 -9.72
N ARG A 198 -10.78 0.67 -10.14
CA ARG A 198 -9.49 0.11 -10.58
C ARG A 198 -8.81 -0.66 -9.46
N TYR A 199 -8.87 -0.17 -8.23
CA TYR A 199 -8.38 -0.90 -7.05
C TYR A 199 -9.11 -2.23 -6.86
N TYR A 200 -10.44 -2.22 -6.92
CA TYR A 200 -11.23 -3.45 -6.83
C TYR A 200 -10.86 -4.44 -7.94
N GLU A 201 -10.69 -3.97 -9.18
CA GLU A 201 -10.32 -4.80 -10.33
C GLU A 201 -8.91 -5.41 -10.19
N ASP A 202 -7.98 -4.71 -9.54
CA ASP A 202 -6.63 -5.21 -9.27
C ASP A 202 -6.62 -6.24 -8.11
N GLU A 203 -7.29 -5.94 -6.99
CA GLU A 203 -7.23 -6.75 -5.76
C GLU A 203 -8.23 -7.92 -5.73
N TYR A 204 -9.37 -7.74 -6.36
CA TYR A 204 -10.46 -8.73 -6.42
C TYR A 204 -10.69 -9.22 -7.85
N ALA A 205 -9.65 -9.19 -8.70
CA ALA A 205 -9.68 -9.71 -10.08
C ALA A 205 -10.24 -11.14 -10.16
N GLU A 206 -9.98 -11.96 -9.13
CA GLU A 206 -10.46 -13.34 -8.98
C GLU A 206 -11.50 -13.50 -7.85
N GLY A 207 -12.00 -12.39 -7.30
CA GLY A 207 -12.84 -12.35 -6.11
C GLY A 207 -14.30 -12.74 -6.37
N GLU A 208 -14.97 -13.23 -5.32
CA GLU A 208 -16.39 -13.62 -5.35
C GLU A 208 -17.36 -12.46 -5.14
N VAL A 209 -16.87 -11.30 -4.69
CA VAL A 209 -17.70 -10.12 -4.39
C VAL A 209 -17.89 -9.31 -5.67
N PRO A 210 -19.10 -9.13 -6.21
CA PRO A 210 -19.32 -8.29 -7.39
C PRO A 210 -18.99 -6.82 -7.14
N TRP A 211 -18.43 -6.14 -8.16
CA TRP A 211 -18.11 -4.71 -8.12
C TRP A 211 -19.26 -3.85 -7.57
N GLU A 212 -20.51 -4.10 -7.98
CA GLU A 212 -21.64 -3.29 -7.55
C GLU A 212 -21.88 -3.37 -6.03
N HIS A 213 -21.68 -4.54 -5.42
CA HIS A 213 -21.82 -4.71 -3.97
C HIS A 213 -20.62 -4.09 -3.23
N TYR A 214 -19.42 -4.23 -3.79
CA TYR A 214 -18.22 -3.59 -3.26
C TYR A 214 -18.38 -2.06 -3.28
N ARG A 215 -18.73 -1.49 -4.43
CA ARG A 215 -19.02 -0.08 -4.65
C ARG A 215 -20.07 0.44 -3.67
N SER A 216 -21.19 -0.27 -3.54
CA SER A 216 -22.27 0.08 -2.61
C SER A 216 -21.76 0.18 -1.17
N ALA A 217 -20.99 -0.79 -0.70
CA ALA A 217 -20.41 -0.78 0.64
C ALA A 217 -19.42 0.39 0.86
N VAL A 218 -18.49 0.62 -0.07
CA VAL A 218 -17.55 1.76 0.00
C VAL A 218 -18.29 3.09 -0.01
N HIS A 219 -19.25 3.25 -0.92
CA HIS A 219 -20.02 4.47 -1.09
C HIS A 219 -20.84 4.79 0.16
N HIS A 220 -21.54 3.80 0.74
CA HIS A 220 -22.28 3.99 1.99
C HIS A 220 -21.38 4.46 3.12
N ALA A 221 -20.26 3.77 3.35
CA ALA A 221 -19.33 4.14 4.40
C ALA A 221 -18.76 5.55 4.22
N TRP A 222 -18.43 5.93 2.98
CA TRP A 222 -17.92 7.25 2.67
C TRP A 222 -18.91 8.37 3.04
N TYR A 223 -20.17 8.23 2.64
CA TYR A 223 -21.18 9.25 2.91
C TYR A 223 -21.63 9.29 4.36
N ASP A 224 -21.77 8.13 5.00
CA ASP A 224 -22.23 8.04 6.39
C ASP A 224 -21.25 8.73 7.36
N VAL A 225 -19.95 8.51 7.17
CA VAL A 225 -18.90 9.17 7.95
C VAL A 225 -18.95 10.69 7.77
N ARG A 226 -19.07 11.14 6.52
CA ARG A 226 -19.11 12.57 6.17
C ARG A 226 -20.42 13.27 6.57
N ALA A 227 -21.52 12.53 6.74
CA ALA A 227 -22.79 13.08 7.19
C ALA A 227 -22.80 13.35 8.71
N THR A 228 -21.90 12.70 9.44
CA THR A 228 -21.82 12.75 10.91
C THR A 228 -20.69 13.66 11.41
N SER A 229 -19.88 14.20 10.49
CA SER A 229 -18.72 15.09 10.74
C SER A 229 -19.08 16.56 10.55
#